data_AF-A0A7H8K119-F1
#
_entry.id   AF-A0A7H8K119-F1
#
_cell.length_a   1.000
_cell.length_b   1.000
_cell.length_c   1.000
_cell.angle_alpha   90.00
_cell.angle_beta   90.00
_cell.angle_gamma   90.00
#
_symmetry.space_group_name_H-M   'P 1'
#
loop_
_entity.id
_entity.type
_entity.pdbx_description
1 polymer ?
#
loop_
_entity_poly.entity_id
_entity_poly.type
_entity_poly.pdbx_seq_one_letter_code
_entity_poly.pdbx_strand_id
1 'polypeptide(L)'
;MHHSSGVGNHWFYLASEGSGAKTIYSVTYNSPTYDGSKVTGIGNQKAAAFWYRALTVYMTSTTTYSGARAAALRAAKDLYGTTSQEYKTAAAAWTTVNVR
;
A
#
# COMPACT_ATOMS: atom_id res chain seq x y z
N MET A 1 0.79 4.55 -17.91
CA MET A 1 2.17 4.97 -18.21
C MET A 1 3.14 4.25 -17.28
N HIS A 2 4.27 3.75 -17.78
CA HIS A 2 5.21 2.91 -17.00
C HIS A 2 5.94 3.66 -15.86
N HIS A 3 6.01 5.00 -15.95
CA HIS A 3 6.58 5.86 -14.89
C HIS A 3 5.69 5.97 -13.65
N SER A 4 4.37 5.77 -13.80
CA SER A 4 3.40 5.89 -12.71
C SER A 4 3.30 4.63 -11.84
N SER A 5 3.74 3.49 -12.39
CA SER A 5 3.71 2.20 -11.71
C SER A 5 4.62 2.17 -10.48
N GLY A 6 5.67 3.01 -10.45
CA GLY A 6 6.62 3.06 -9.34
C GLY A 6 5.98 3.39 -7.99
N VAL A 7 5.01 4.31 -7.97
CA VAL A 7 4.30 4.70 -6.74
C VAL A 7 3.43 3.56 -6.22
N GLY A 8 2.68 2.89 -7.11
CA GLY A 8 1.85 1.75 -6.75
C GLY A 8 2.65 0.52 -6.30
N ASN A 9 3.78 0.24 -6.97
CA ASN A 9 4.66 -0.88 -6.62
C ASN A 9 5.34 -0.64 -5.27
N HIS A 10 5.85 0.57 -5.04
CA HIS A 10 6.47 0.92 -3.76
C HIS A 10 5.43 0.91 -2.63
N TRP A 11 4.23 1.43 -2.89
CA TRP A 11 3.11 1.35 -1.95
C TRP A 11 2.78 -0.10 -1.57
N PHE A 12 2.69 -1.01 -2.55
CA PHE A 12 2.38 -2.41 -2.28
C PHE A 12 3.46 -3.07 -1.42
N TYR A 13 4.73 -2.83 -1.73
CA TYR A 13 5.83 -3.31 -0.92
C TYR A 13 5.76 -2.81 0.53
N LEU A 14 5.48 -1.51 0.72
CA LEU A 14 5.37 -0.91 2.06
C LEU A 14 4.18 -1.47 2.84
N ALA A 15 3.04 -1.72 2.17
CA ALA A 15 1.88 -2.35 2.79
C ALA A 15 2.15 -3.81 3.17
N SER A 16 2.84 -4.57 2.32
CA SER A 16 3.11 -5.99 2.55
C SER A 16 4.22 -6.22 3.57
N GLU A 17 5.36 -5.58 3.36
CA GLU A 17 6.60 -5.90 4.06
C GLU A 17 6.98 -4.84 5.11
N GLY A 18 6.41 -3.63 5.02
CA GLY A 18 6.78 -2.50 5.86
C GLY A 18 8.03 -1.75 5.38
N SER A 19 8.35 -0.64 6.04
CA SER A 19 9.53 0.18 5.74
C SER A 19 10.73 -0.13 6.64
N GLY A 20 11.89 0.41 6.25
CA GLY A 20 13.15 0.24 6.99
C GLY A 20 14.01 -0.92 6.49
N ALA A 21 15.22 -1.00 7.05
CA ALA A 21 16.21 -2.01 6.70
C ALA A 21 15.78 -3.39 7.22
N LYS A 22 15.74 -4.38 6.33
CA LYS A 22 15.50 -5.79 6.66
C LYS A 22 16.26 -6.70 5.72
N THR A 23 16.64 -7.86 6.22
CA THR A 23 17.25 -8.91 5.41
C THR A 23 16.25 -10.03 5.20
N ILE A 24 15.90 -10.31 3.96
CA ILE A 24 15.01 -11.41 3.56
C ILE A 24 15.84 -12.32 2.65
N TYR A 25 15.95 -13.61 3.01
CA TYR A 25 16.77 -14.58 2.26
C TYR A 25 18.19 -14.08 1.92
N SER A 26 18.87 -13.48 2.90
CA SER A 26 20.23 -12.90 2.76
C SER A 26 20.33 -11.68 1.83
N VAL A 27 19.21 -11.12 1.36
CA VAL A 27 19.17 -9.87 0.61
C VAL A 27 18.72 -8.75 1.54
N THR A 28 19.54 -7.69 1.64
CA THR A 28 19.21 -6.49 2.42
C THR A 28 18.35 -5.54 1.59
N TYR A 29 17.17 -5.26 2.11
CA TYR A 29 16.26 -4.26 1.58
C TYR A 29 16.20 -3.11 2.56
N ASN A 30 16.38 -1.88 2.08
CA ASN A 30 16.05 -0.68 2.82
C ASN A 30 15.05 0.07 1.94
N SER A 31 13.78 0.07 2.32
CA SER A 31 12.72 0.75 1.57
C SER A 31 12.41 2.06 2.26
N PRO A 32 13.11 3.15 1.88
CA PRO A 32 12.94 4.45 2.49
C PRO A 32 11.56 5.01 2.16
N THR A 33 10.92 5.62 3.14
CA THR A 33 9.66 6.34 2.96
C THR A 33 9.95 7.80 2.64
N TYR A 34 9.02 8.46 1.95
CA TYR A 34 9.16 9.87 1.57
C TYR A 34 9.47 10.79 2.76
N ASP A 35 8.90 10.49 3.93
CA ASP A 35 8.99 11.30 5.16
C ASP A 35 9.81 10.64 6.28
N GLY A 36 10.46 9.50 6.03
CA GLY A 36 11.21 8.75 7.03
C GLY A 36 10.33 8.00 8.05
N SER A 37 9.01 8.00 7.91
CA SER A 37 8.11 7.28 8.80
C SER A 37 8.22 5.75 8.68
N LYS A 38 7.89 5.05 9.77
CA LYS A 38 7.90 3.58 9.82
C LYS A 38 6.51 3.00 9.53
N VAL A 39 6.43 2.05 8.62
CA VAL A 39 5.21 1.27 8.33
C VAL A 39 5.47 -0.18 8.69
N THR A 40 4.55 -0.77 9.44
CA THR A 40 4.55 -2.22 9.71
C THR A 40 3.74 -2.91 8.63
N GLY A 41 4.38 -3.86 7.94
CA GLY A 41 3.74 -4.66 6.89
C GLY A 41 2.68 -5.59 7.45
N ILE A 42 1.63 -5.84 6.68
CA ILE A 42 0.54 -6.78 7.02
C ILE A 42 0.66 -8.12 6.27
N GLY A 43 1.73 -8.30 5.50
CA GLY A 43 1.98 -9.47 4.67
C GLY A 43 1.34 -9.40 3.28
N ASN A 44 1.98 -10.08 2.31
CA ASN A 44 1.59 -10.05 0.90
C ASN A 44 0.15 -10.50 0.65
N GLN A 45 -0.34 -11.53 1.35
CA GLN A 45 -1.69 -12.05 1.12
C GLN A 45 -2.77 -11.01 1.45
N LYS A 46 -2.65 -10.34 2.60
CA LYS A 46 -3.63 -9.33 3.01
C LYS A 46 -3.57 -8.09 2.14
N ALA A 47 -2.36 -7.64 1.81
CA ALA A 47 -2.14 -6.51 0.91
C ALA A 47 -2.71 -6.78 -0.49
N ALA A 48 -2.42 -7.97 -1.05
CA ALA A 48 -2.95 -8.38 -2.35
C ALA A 48 -4.47 -8.46 -2.36
N ALA A 49 -5.10 -8.98 -1.30
CA ALA A 49 -6.54 -9.12 -1.24
C ALA A 49 -7.27 -7.78 -1.37
N PHE A 50 -6.89 -6.77 -0.59
CA PHE A 50 -7.57 -5.48 -0.67
C PHE A 50 -7.13 -4.66 -1.89
N TRP A 51 -5.89 -4.82 -2.37
CA TRP A 51 -5.44 -4.16 -3.59
C TRP A 51 -6.16 -4.67 -4.83
N TYR A 52 -6.31 -6.00 -4.94
CA TYR A 52 -7.08 -6.62 -6.01
C TYR A 52 -8.54 -6.15 -5.98
N ARG A 53 -9.19 -6.15 -4.80
CA ARG A 53 -10.55 -5.62 -4.65
C ARG A 53 -10.64 -4.14 -5.03
N ALA A 54 -9.67 -3.32 -4.66
CA ALA A 54 -9.64 -1.92 -5.04
C ALA A 54 -9.63 -1.76 -6.57
N LEU A 55 -8.74 -2.50 -7.24
CA LEU A 55 -8.61 -2.53 -8.71
C LEU A 55 -9.89 -2.97 -9.42
N THR A 56 -10.56 -4.02 -8.94
CA THR A 56 -11.68 -4.63 -9.67
C THR A 56 -13.04 -4.04 -9.33
N VAL A 57 -13.21 -3.45 -8.14
CA VAL A 57 -14.51 -2.96 -7.65
C VAL A 57 -14.60 -1.44 -7.68
N TYR A 58 -13.49 -0.73 -7.47
CA TYR A 58 -13.51 0.71 -7.19
C TYR A 58 -12.75 1.57 -8.19
N MET A 59 -11.74 1.03 -8.87
CA MET A 59 -10.97 1.77 -9.86
C MET A 59 -11.62 1.72 -11.25
N THR A 60 -11.55 2.83 -11.95
CA THR A 60 -11.92 2.97 -13.37
C THR A 60 -10.69 3.32 -14.22
N SER A 61 -10.87 3.40 -15.55
CA SER A 61 -9.82 3.80 -16.50
C SER A 61 -9.23 5.19 -16.26
N THR A 62 -9.91 6.07 -15.50
CA THR A 62 -9.48 7.44 -15.20
C THR A 62 -8.96 7.62 -13.77
N THR A 63 -8.70 6.52 -13.06
CA THR A 63 -8.27 6.55 -11.65
C THR A 63 -6.91 7.24 -11.49
N THR A 64 -6.88 8.28 -10.64
CA THR A 64 -5.65 8.97 -10.19
C THR A 64 -5.06 8.30 -8.95
N TYR A 65 -3.89 8.73 -8.46
CA TYR A 65 -3.35 8.21 -7.19
C TYR A 65 -4.24 8.51 -5.98
N SER A 66 -4.86 9.69 -5.92
CA SER A 66 -5.82 10.01 -4.85
C SER A 66 -7.05 9.11 -4.93
N GLY A 67 -7.53 8.81 -6.15
CA GLY A 67 -8.58 7.83 -6.38
C GLY A 67 -8.17 6.41 -5.97
N ALA A 68 -6.95 5.99 -6.30
CA ALA A 68 -6.40 4.71 -5.92
C ALA A 68 -6.25 4.56 -4.39
N ARG A 69 -5.86 5.64 -3.70
CA ARG A 69 -5.84 5.71 -2.23
C ARG A 69 -7.22 5.52 -1.64
N ALA A 70 -8.21 6.26 -2.13
CA ALA A 70 -9.59 6.13 -1.66
C ALA A 70 -10.14 4.71 -1.90
N ALA A 71 -9.89 4.14 -3.09
CA ALA A 71 -10.27 2.77 -3.44
C ALA A 71 -9.62 1.72 -2.54
N ALA A 72 -8.32 1.84 -2.26
CA ALA A 72 -7.59 0.95 -1.36
C ALA A 72 -8.13 0.99 0.07
N LEU A 73 -8.39 2.19 0.62
CA LEU A 73 -8.99 2.34 1.95
C LEU A 73 -10.40 1.77 2.01
N ARG A 74 -11.21 1.96 0.96
CA ARG A 74 -12.55 1.38 0.87
C ARG A 74 -12.50 -0.14 0.83
N ALA A 75 -11.60 -0.71 0.03
CA ALA A 75 -11.40 -2.15 -0.04
C ALA A 75 -10.92 -2.75 1.29
N ALA A 76 -9.97 -2.09 1.97
CA ALA A 76 -9.49 -2.53 3.27
C ALA A 76 -10.58 -2.44 4.34
N LYS A 77 -11.40 -1.37 4.30
CA LYS A 77 -12.58 -1.22 5.17
C LYS A 77 -13.58 -2.36 4.96
N ASP A 78 -13.87 -2.72 3.71
CA ASP A 78 -14.84 -3.78 3.41
C ASP A 78 -14.37 -5.16 3.90
N LEU A 79 -13.08 -5.45 3.74
CA LEU A 79 -12.54 -6.78 4.06
C LEU A 79 -12.22 -6.94 5.54
N TYR A 80 -11.80 -5.87 6.22
CA TYR A 80 -11.22 -5.96 7.58
C TYR A 80 -11.85 -4.97 8.59
N GLY A 81 -12.60 -3.97 8.14
CA GLY A 81 -13.16 -2.91 8.98
C GLY A 81 -12.24 -1.70 9.15
N THR A 82 -12.79 -0.55 9.55
CA THR A 82 -12.04 0.72 9.65
C THR A 82 -11.06 0.79 10.82
N THR A 83 -11.25 -0.02 11.85
CA THR A 83 -10.38 -0.06 13.04
C THR A 83 -9.22 -1.05 12.91
N SER A 84 -9.23 -1.85 11.83
CA SER A 84 -8.28 -2.91 11.54
C SER A 84 -6.86 -2.40 11.29
N GLN A 85 -5.89 -3.30 11.45
CA GLN A 85 -4.50 -3.00 11.13
C GLN A 85 -4.32 -2.78 9.62
N GLU A 86 -5.07 -3.51 8.81
CA GLU A 86 -5.04 -3.47 7.35
C GLU A 86 -5.49 -2.11 6.82
N TYR A 87 -6.57 -1.54 7.37
CA TYR A 87 -7.02 -0.19 7.02
C TYR A 87 -5.99 0.87 7.38
N LYS A 88 -5.40 0.77 8.59
CA LYS A 88 -4.35 1.69 9.06
C LYS A 88 -3.08 1.58 8.22
N THR A 89 -2.62 0.38 7.90
CA THR A 89 -1.45 0.15 7.06
C THR A 89 -1.70 0.61 5.63
N ALA A 90 -2.90 0.40 5.06
CA ALA A 90 -3.25 0.94 3.74
C ALA A 90 -3.14 2.47 3.71
N ALA A 91 -3.64 3.15 4.74
CA ALA A 91 -3.52 4.61 4.87
C ALA A 91 -2.06 5.07 4.98
N ALA A 92 -1.31 4.45 5.90
CA ALA A 92 0.08 4.79 6.17
C ALA A 92 0.97 4.57 4.95
N ALA A 93 0.81 3.44 4.25
CA ALA A 93 1.57 3.12 3.04
C ALA A 93 1.36 4.18 1.94
N TRP A 94 0.15 4.73 1.78
CA TRP A 94 -0.10 5.81 0.81
C TRP A 94 0.59 7.11 1.21
N THR A 95 0.53 7.47 2.51
CA THR A 95 1.23 8.64 3.03
C THR A 95 2.73 8.55 2.82
N THR A 96 3.33 7.37 2.99
CA THR A 96 4.77 7.16 2.80
C THR A 96 5.26 7.26 1.37
N VAL A 97 4.37 7.22 0.38
CA VAL A 97 4.69 7.46 -1.03
C VAL A 97 4.23 8.85 -1.50
N ASN A 98 4.00 9.77 -0.56
CA ASN A 98 3.56 11.15 -0.79
C ASN A 98 2.21 11.27 -1.52
N VAL A 99 1.28 10.34 -1.23
CA VAL A 99 -0.11 10.43 -1.70
C VAL A 99 -1.03 10.59 -0.48
N ARG A 100 -1.77 11.70 -0.46
CA ARG A 100 -2.66 12.08 0.63
C ARG A 100 -4.12 12.07 0.16
#